data_AF-A0A366M732-F1
#
_entry.id   AF-A0A366M732-F1
#
_cell.length_a   1.000
_cell.length_b   1.000
_cell.length_c   1.000
_cell.angle_alpha   90.00
_cell.angle_beta   90.00
_cell.angle_gamma   90.00
#
_symmetry.space_group_name_H-M   'P 1'
#
loop_
_entity.id
_entity.type
_entity.pdbx_description
1 polymer ?
#
loop_
_entity_poly.entity_id
_entity_poly.type
_entity_poly.pdbx_seq_one_letter_code
_entity_poly.pdbx_strand_id
1 'polypeptide(L)'
;MALAVLGCLVVAALVVLGVRALNAPEPRPPQPRPVPAPSTVTTSPAATPTVYIECRADRCGTVFVRVPGGDVLLDRELLRGEQASFTEPKLDVVLADASALRVEVNGVPRPPGEPGERQAFIAERKG
;
A
#
# COMPACT_ATOMS: atom_id res chain seq x y z
N MET A 1 -52.07 -20.89 36.70
CA MET A 1 -51.86 -21.17 35.26
C MET A 1 -51.04 -20.08 34.54
N ALA A 2 -51.21 -18.79 34.83
CA ALA A 2 -50.48 -17.72 34.12
C ALA A 2 -48.94 -17.69 34.36
N LEU A 3 -48.46 -17.97 35.58
CA LEU A 3 -47.02 -17.94 35.88
C LEU A 3 -46.22 -19.08 35.21
N ALA A 4 -46.81 -20.26 35.06
CA ALA A 4 -46.15 -21.41 34.45
C ALA A 4 -45.92 -21.20 32.93
N VAL A 5 -46.88 -20.55 32.27
CA VAL A 5 -46.79 -20.23 30.83
C VAL A 5 -45.70 -19.17 30.58
N LEU A 6 -45.57 -18.18 31.48
CA LEU A 6 -44.54 -17.16 31.38
C LEU A 6 -43.14 -17.75 31.58
N GLY A 7 -42.98 -18.69 32.52
CA GLY A 7 -41.71 -19.38 32.75
C GLY A 7 -41.24 -20.19 31.54
N CYS A 8 -42.14 -20.93 30.89
CA CYS A 8 -41.81 -21.70 29.68
C CYS A 8 -41.37 -20.80 28.51
N LEU A 9 -41.99 -19.63 28.33
CA LEU A 9 -41.64 -18.70 27.26
C LEU A 9 -40.24 -18.10 27.46
N VAL A 10 -39.87 -17.80 28.71
CA VAL A 10 -38.53 -17.27 29.01
C VAL A 10 -37.44 -18.34 28.80
N VAL A 11 -37.69 -19.58 29.23
CA VAL A 11 -36.73 -20.68 29.02
C VAL A 11 -36.58 -20.99 27.52
N ALA A 12 -37.67 -21.01 26.76
CA ALA A 12 -37.61 -21.22 25.31
C ALA A 12 -36.82 -20.10 24.60
N ALA A 13 -37.01 -18.84 25.00
CA ALA A 13 -36.26 -17.72 24.44
C ALA A 13 -34.75 -17.82 24.74
N LEU A 14 -34.38 -18.23 25.95
CA LEU A 14 -32.97 -18.41 26.34
C LEU A 14 -32.30 -19.58 25.60
N VAL A 15 -33.02 -20.69 25.37
CA VAL A 15 -32.51 -21.83 24.59
C VAL A 15 -32.29 -21.45 23.13
N VAL A 16 -33.23 -20.70 22.52
CA VAL A 16 -33.07 -20.22 21.13
C VAL A 16 -31.89 -19.26 21.00
N LEU A 17 -31.69 -18.36 21.97
CA LEU A 17 -30.53 -17.46 21.98
C LEU A 17 -29.21 -18.21 22.16
N GLY A 18 -29.16 -19.22 23.03
CA GLY A 18 -27.97 -20.05 23.24
C GLY A 18 -27.59 -20.86 22.00
N VAL A 19 -28.56 -21.51 21.34
CA VAL A 19 -28.31 -22.29 20.11
C VAL A 19 -27.89 -21.40 18.94
N ARG A 20 -28.40 -20.16 18.87
CA ARG A 20 -27.96 -19.17 17.86
C ARG A 20 -26.53 -18.67 18.10
N ALA A 21 -26.10 -18.56 19.37
CA ALA A 21 -24.73 -18.19 19.71
C ALA A 21 -23.72 -19.31 19.36
N LEU A 22 -24.10 -20.58 19.52
CA LEU A 22 -23.27 -21.73 19.16
C LEU A 22 -23.16 -21.97 17.64
N ASN A 23 -24.18 -21.56 16.87
CA ASN A 23 -24.17 -21.59 15.39
C ASN A 23 -23.70 -20.28 14.76
N ALA A 24 -23.17 -19.34 15.57
CA ALA A 24 -22.50 -18.18 15.02
C ALA A 24 -21.27 -18.67 14.25
N PRO A 25 -21.11 -18.33 12.96
CA PRO A 25 -19.86 -18.54 12.26
C PRO A 25 -18.75 -17.87 13.07
N GLU A 26 -17.69 -18.61 13.37
CA GLU A 26 -16.46 -18.07 13.96
C GLU A 26 -16.17 -16.70 13.33
N PRO A 27 -15.93 -15.63 14.12
CA PRO A 27 -15.44 -14.38 13.60
C PRO A 27 -14.16 -14.70 12.85
N ARG A 28 -14.27 -14.79 11.52
CA ARG A 28 -13.12 -14.89 10.65
C ARG A 28 -12.23 -13.73 11.09
N PRO A 29 -10.97 -13.97 11.49
CA PRO A 29 -10.08 -12.88 11.86
C PRO A 29 -10.24 -11.82 10.78
N PRO A 30 -10.38 -10.53 11.15
CA PRO A 30 -10.62 -9.48 10.17
C PRO A 30 -9.66 -9.75 9.04
N GLN A 31 -10.22 -10.06 7.85
CA GLN A 31 -9.40 -10.00 6.65
C GLN A 31 -8.68 -8.67 6.79
N PRO A 32 -7.34 -8.66 6.64
CA PRO A 32 -6.64 -7.40 6.62
C PRO A 32 -7.49 -6.52 5.72
N ARG A 33 -8.00 -5.41 6.28
CA ARG A 33 -8.26 -4.26 5.45
C ARG A 33 -7.05 -4.21 4.53
N PRO A 34 -7.21 -3.91 3.24
CA PRO A 34 -6.13 -3.24 2.57
C PRO A 34 -5.90 -1.96 3.41
N VAL A 35 -5.08 -2.05 4.46
CA VAL A 35 -3.92 -1.19 4.59
C VAL A 35 -3.45 -1.16 3.14
N PRO A 36 -3.43 0.00 2.46
CA PRO A 36 -2.68 0.04 1.22
C PRO A 36 -1.36 -0.60 1.62
N ALA A 37 -1.13 -1.83 1.12
CA ALA A 37 0.15 -2.44 1.31
C ALA A 37 1.15 -1.38 0.84
N PRO A 38 2.41 -1.37 1.30
CA PRO A 38 3.41 -0.83 0.40
C PRO A 38 3.07 -1.42 -0.96
N SER A 39 2.69 -0.57 -1.92
CA SER A 39 2.25 -1.04 -3.22
C SER A 39 3.47 -1.70 -3.81
N THR A 40 3.70 -2.97 -3.48
CA THR A 40 4.50 -3.88 -4.26
C THR A 40 3.63 -4.08 -5.48
N VAL A 41 3.66 -3.08 -6.37
CA VAL A 41 3.24 -3.22 -7.74
C VAL A 41 4.01 -4.42 -8.25
N THR A 42 3.29 -5.53 -8.36
CA THR A 42 3.79 -6.85 -8.72
C THR A 42 4.72 -6.72 -9.91
N THR A 43 6.00 -7.00 -9.68
CA THR A 43 7.02 -7.09 -10.71
C THR A 43 6.60 -8.18 -11.69
N SER A 44 6.10 -7.79 -12.85
CA SER A 44 6.01 -8.68 -13.99
C SER A 44 7.43 -9.05 -14.40
N PRO A 45 7.83 -10.33 -14.39
CA PRO A 45 9.18 -10.72 -14.76
C PRO A 45 9.31 -10.70 -16.28
N ALA A 46 9.69 -9.55 -16.86
CA ALA A 46 10.25 -9.47 -18.22
C ALA A 46 10.80 -8.08 -18.62
N ALA A 47 10.32 -6.98 -18.03
CA ALA A 47 10.61 -5.65 -18.55
C ALA A 47 11.28 -4.74 -17.51
N THR A 48 12.43 -4.16 -17.87
CA THR A 48 13.10 -3.12 -17.11
C THR A 48 12.12 -1.96 -16.87
N PRO A 49 11.91 -1.51 -15.61
CA PRO A 49 11.02 -0.40 -15.33
C PRO A 49 11.61 0.91 -15.83
N THR A 50 10.74 1.86 -16.19
CA THR A 50 11.14 3.22 -16.55
C THR A 50 11.79 3.89 -15.35
N VAL A 51 11.20 3.73 -14.16
CA VAL A 51 11.73 4.23 -12.89
C VAL A 51 11.57 3.15 -11.83
N TYR A 52 12.64 2.90 -11.07
CA TYR A 52 12.63 2.13 -9.82
C TYR A 52 13.15 3.03 -8.69
N ILE A 53 12.45 3.02 -7.57
CA ILE A 53 12.76 3.82 -6.38
C ILE A 53 12.73 2.89 -5.16
N GLU A 54 13.76 2.96 -4.33
CA GLU A 54 13.86 2.21 -3.07
C GLU A 54 14.31 3.14 -1.95
N CYS A 55 13.64 3.07 -0.80
CA CYS A 55 14.03 3.82 0.38
C CYS A 55 15.10 3.08 1.19
N ARG A 56 16.25 3.75 1.40
CA ARG A 56 17.42 3.21 2.12
C ARG A 56 17.53 3.70 3.57
N ALA A 57 16.90 4.84 3.91
CA ALA A 57 16.85 5.37 5.28
C ALA A 57 15.61 4.89 6.04
N ASP A 58 15.49 5.22 7.34
CA ASP A 58 14.27 4.94 8.12
C ASP A 58 13.03 5.62 7.52
N ARG A 59 13.20 6.87 7.06
CA ARG A 59 12.23 7.66 6.31
C ARG A 59 12.95 8.39 5.19
N CYS A 60 12.42 8.34 3.97
CA CYS A 60 13.07 8.93 2.79
C CYS A 60 12.38 10.18 2.24
N GLY A 61 11.45 10.76 3.02
CA GLY A 61 10.62 11.88 2.61
C GLY A 61 9.60 11.51 1.54
N THR A 62 8.83 12.51 1.11
CA THR A 62 7.77 12.34 0.12
C THR A 62 8.37 12.08 -1.27
N VAL A 63 7.85 11.04 -1.92
CA VAL A 63 8.11 10.73 -3.31
C VAL A 63 6.86 11.02 -4.11
N PHE A 64 7.01 11.85 -5.14
CA PHE A 64 5.95 12.20 -6.06
C PHE A 64 6.29 11.70 -7.46
N VAL A 65 5.40 10.93 -8.06
CA VAL A 65 5.53 10.38 -9.41
C VAL A 65 4.21 10.55 -10.13
N ARG A 66 4.27 11.09 -11.36
CA ARG A 66 3.09 11.25 -12.21
C ARG A 66 3.40 11.05 -13.69
N VAL A 67 2.36 10.79 -14.46
CA VAL A 67 2.43 10.90 -15.92
C VAL A 67 2.27 12.38 -16.30
N PRO A 68 3.12 12.96 -17.15
CA PRO A 68 2.96 14.34 -17.59
C PRO A 68 1.62 14.51 -18.32
N GLY A 69 0.76 15.37 -17.77
CA GLY A 69 -0.61 15.58 -18.28
C GLY A 69 -1.61 14.48 -17.92
N GLY A 70 -1.19 13.47 -17.15
CA GLY A 70 -2.03 12.38 -16.67
C GLY A 70 -2.06 12.29 -15.14
N ASP A 71 -2.25 11.07 -14.65
CA ASP A 71 -2.49 10.77 -13.24
C ASP A 71 -1.24 10.84 -12.37
N VAL A 72 -1.47 11.09 -11.08
CA VAL A 72 -0.47 10.91 -10.03
C VAL A 72 -0.44 9.44 -9.65
N LEU A 73 0.73 8.82 -9.79
CA LEU A 73 0.95 7.40 -9.50
C LEU A 73 1.43 7.18 -8.06
N LEU A 74 2.14 8.16 -7.51
CA LEU A 74 2.64 8.15 -6.14
C LEU A 74 2.72 9.57 -5.61
N ASP A 75 2.24 9.79 -4.39
CA ASP A 75 2.42 11.03 -3.63
C ASP A 75 2.36 10.71 -2.13
N ARG A 76 3.45 10.12 -1.62
CA ARG A 76 3.55 9.74 -0.21
C ARG A 76 5.00 9.57 0.22
N GLU A 77 5.22 9.54 1.53
CA GLU A 77 6.51 9.15 2.11
C GLU A 77 6.77 7.65 1.90
N LEU A 78 8.03 7.30 1.68
CA LEU A 78 8.49 5.92 1.68
C LEU A 78 9.22 5.58 2.98
N LEU A 79 8.98 4.36 3.47
CA LEU A 79 9.65 3.79 4.64
C LEU A 79 10.82 2.88 4.25
N ARG A 80 11.72 2.59 5.19
CA ARG A 80 12.89 1.72 4.94
C ARG A 80 12.50 0.42 4.22
N GLY A 81 13.17 0.17 3.09
CA GLY A 81 13.01 -1.03 2.28
C GLY A 81 11.76 -1.03 1.39
N GLU A 82 10.91 -0.02 1.49
CA GLU A 82 9.79 0.17 0.58
C GLU A 82 10.30 0.53 -0.81
N GLN A 83 9.63 -0.04 -1.81
CA GLN A 83 10.01 0.05 -3.21
C GLN A 83 8.80 0.47 -4.04
N ALA A 84 9.05 1.28 -5.06
CA ALA A 84 8.06 1.66 -6.06
C ALA A 84 8.70 1.54 -7.45
N SER A 85 7.97 0.97 -8.39
CA SER A 85 8.45 0.81 -9.76
C SER A 85 7.36 1.12 -10.76
N PHE A 86 7.72 1.83 -11.82
CA PHE A 86 6.80 2.42 -12.78
C PHE A 86 7.27 2.11 -14.20
N THR A 87 6.33 1.88 -15.11
CA THR A 87 6.60 1.36 -16.47
C THR A 87 6.07 2.26 -17.58
N GLU A 88 5.47 3.38 -17.20
CA GLU A 88 4.90 4.39 -18.07
C GLU A 88 5.97 4.97 -19.01
N PRO A 89 5.58 5.39 -20.23
CA PRO A 89 6.54 5.84 -21.24
C PRO A 89 7.30 7.10 -20.84
N LYS A 90 6.68 7.96 -20.03
CA LYS A 90 7.25 9.20 -19.52
C LYS A 90 6.69 9.53 -18.16
N LEU A 91 7.55 9.94 -17.23
CA LEU A 91 7.22 10.22 -15.84
C LEU A 91 7.87 11.54 -15.39
N ASP A 92 7.10 12.39 -14.70
CA ASP A 92 7.65 13.46 -13.87
C ASP A 92 7.89 12.90 -12.48
N VAL A 93 9.13 12.95 -12.01
CA VAL A 93 9.52 12.45 -10.69
C VAL A 93 10.06 13.60 -9.85
N VAL A 94 9.56 13.70 -8.62
CA VAL A 94 10.06 14.63 -7.61
C VAL A 94 10.33 13.86 -6.32
N LEU A 95 11.55 14.02 -5.81
CA LEU A 95 12.04 13.41 -4.59
C LEU A 95 12.25 14.52 -3.57
N ALA A 96 11.61 14.43 -2.40
CA ALA A 96 11.81 15.41 -1.33
C ALA A 96 13.22 15.32 -0.72
N ASP A 97 13.76 14.10 -0.57
CA ASP A 97 15.12 13.83 -0.11
C ASP A 97 15.76 12.75 -1.00
N ALA A 98 16.53 13.19 -1.99
CA ALA A 98 17.16 12.29 -2.96
C ALA A 98 18.35 11.50 -2.37
N SER A 99 18.90 11.92 -1.23
CA SER A 99 20.03 11.23 -0.58
C SER A 99 19.61 9.89 0.05
N ALA A 100 18.35 9.82 0.50
CA ALA A 100 17.80 8.68 1.21
C ALA A 100 17.27 7.58 0.26
N LEU A 101 17.22 7.86 -1.04
CA LEU A 101 16.60 7.01 -2.06
C LEU A 101 17.65 6.42 -3.01
N ARG A 102 17.53 5.13 -3.30
CA ARG A 102 18.16 4.53 -4.48
C ARG A 102 17.18 4.65 -5.64
N VAL A 103 17.62 5.27 -6.73
CA VAL A 103 16.78 5.48 -7.91
C VAL A 103 17.47 4.92 -9.14
N GLU A 104 16.73 4.18 -9.95
CA GLU A 104 17.17 3.67 -11.24
C GLU A 104 16.21 4.11 -12.33
N VAL A 105 16.75 4.54 -13.47
CA VAL A 105 15.97 4.93 -14.64
C VAL A 105 16.35 4.01 -15.78
N ASN A 106 15.40 3.22 -16.27
CA ASN A 106 15.67 2.13 -17.23
C ASN A 106 16.79 1.19 -16.76
N GLY A 107 16.82 0.86 -15.46
CA GLY A 107 17.85 0.01 -14.85
C GLY A 107 19.23 0.66 -14.68
N VAL A 108 19.38 1.94 -15.04
CA VAL A 108 20.61 2.70 -14.82
C VAL A 108 20.50 3.46 -13.50
N PRO A 109 21.38 3.21 -12.51
CA PRO A 109 21.35 3.93 -11.25
C PRO A 109 21.64 5.41 -11.47
N ARG A 110 20.84 6.26 -10.82
CA ARG A 110 21.10 7.70 -10.74
C ARG A 110 22.00 7.98 -9.53
N PRO A 111 22.87 9.00 -9.61
CA PRO A 111 23.63 9.44 -8.44
C PRO A 111 22.66 9.90 -7.34
N PRO A 112 22.95 9.60 -6.06
CA PRO A 112 22.18 10.15 -4.95
C PRO A 112 22.35 11.66 -4.88
N GLY A 113 21.38 12.33 -4.26
CA GLY A 113 21.49 13.75 -3.93
C GLY A 113 22.24 14.00 -2.62
N GLU A 114 22.45 15.28 -2.34
CA GLU A 114 22.93 15.74 -1.03
C GLU A 114 21.84 15.54 0.05
N PRO A 115 22.21 15.40 1.34
CA PRO A 115 21.25 15.22 2.42
C PRO A 115 20.15 16.30 2.45
N GLY A 116 18.89 15.88 2.34
CA GLY A 116 17.73 16.80 2.30
C GLY A 116 17.55 17.55 0.98
N GLU A 117 18.34 17.22 -0.05
CA GLU A 117 18.20 17.82 -1.37
C GLU A 117 16.94 17.31 -2.07
N ARG A 118 16.12 18.28 -2.51
CA ARG A 118 14.99 18.00 -3.40
C ARG A 118 15.48 17.88 -4.84
N GLN A 119 15.22 16.75 -5.48
CA GLN A 119 15.50 16.56 -6.90
C GLN A 119 14.22 16.38 -7.70
N ALA A 120 14.21 16.94 -8.91
CA ALA A 120 13.14 16.76 -9.88
C ALA A 120 13.74 16.37 -11.23
N PHE A 121 13.16 15.38 -11.89
CA PHE A 121 13.61 14.97 -13.22
C PHE A 121 12.49 14.31 -14.01
N ILE A 122 12.69 14.28 -15.32
CA ILE A 122 11.85 13.55 -16.25
C ILE A 122 12.53 12.21 -16.55
N ALA A 123 11.78 11.11 -16.42
CA ALA A 123 12.23 9.79 -16.84
C ALA A 123 11.45 9.37 -18.09
N GLU A 124 12.18 8.97 -19.12
CA GLU A 124 11.61 8.47 -20.38
C GLU A 124 12.03 7.01 -20.57
N ARG A 125 11.07 6.19 -20.98
CA ARG A 125 11.30 4.77 -21.23
C ARG A 125 12.17 4.61 -22.48
N LYS A 126 13.24 3.85 -22.36
CA LYS A 126 14.02 3.42 -23.54
C LYS A 126 13.32 2.21 -24.18
N GLY A 127 13.00 2.34 -25.47
CA GLY A 127 12.44 1.28 -26.30
C GLY A 127 13.46 0.24 -26.70
#